data_AF-A0A151IZU0-F1
#
_entry.id   AF-A0A151IZU0-F1
#
_cell.length_a   1.000
_cell.length_b   1.000
_cell.length_c   1.000
_cell.angle_alpha   90.00
_cell.angle_beta   90.00
_cell.angle_gamma   90.00
#
_symmetry.space_group_name_H-M   'P 1'
#
loop_
_entity.id
_entity.type
_entity.pdbx_description
1 polymer ?
#
loop_
_entity_poly.entity_id
_entity_poly.type
_entity_poly.pdbx_seq_one_letter_code
_entity_poly.pdbx_strand_id
1 'polypeptide(L)'
;KDDAVITIPKGSYEVRDINEFLKRAILRKRPRCDALETVDVVGGDNNNNNNDSDDDALHFYNLWDSECATFEMTDILNIKDEPIFDDRIVKIETHTYNPFANTTFGYSDEIRIPIQQQDLYTLPYESFLYVEEKLTKNRAVEGANVALGNNCVAFIFDEIRYELNGVEIDCNRNVGITSTLKNYVTVSSDRSVILRNAGWDAQTIQAGYFNFCVPLYVLLVFCEDYRRVVINARHELILIRPRNYNNCLTGDPTTEPILELLKIQCRMPHVLLSEINKLAMLRALESRRYLSMAFRSWDLYEFPLLQSTTKHSWAIKTATQLEMPRYVIFALQTGRKNIMSEDTSRFDDCKLTNAKLYLNSECYPYDDLNLDFEKNRCAILYNLYARFCKGYGYEYLELNLTFTTFLRPGPFVIIDCSRQNESVKSGTVDVRLDLECKENVPANTTAYCLIIHDRVVQYNPLTNVVRKIT
;
A
#
# COMPACT_ATOMS: atom_id res chain seq x y z
N LYS A 1 7.35 -46.19 24.13
CA LYS A 1 8.60 -46.87 23.71
C LYS A 1 9.17 -46.00 22.60
N ASP A 2 10.01 -45.00 22.86
CA ASP A 2 11.01 -44.85 23.92
C ASP A 2 11.17 -43.36 24.31
N ASP A 3 11.06 -43.05 25.60
CA ASP A 3 11.46 -41.75 26.15
C ASP A 3 12.95 -41.80 26.49
N ALA A 4 13.79 -41.25 25.62
CA ALA A 4 15.22 -41.13 25.88
C ALA A 4 15.45 -39.94 26.84
N VAL A 5 15.56 -40.23 28.15
CA VAL A 5 15.96 -39.26 29.16
C VAL A 5 17.45 -38.97 29.00
N ILE A 6 17.78 -37.83 28.39
CA ILE A 6 19.16 -37.32 28.35
C ILE A 6 19.51 -36.83 29.76
N THR A 7 20.36 -37.57 30.46
CA THR A 7 20.85 -37.19 31.79
C THR A 7 22.09 -36.32 31.63
N ILE A 8 21.98 -35.02 31.90
CA ILE A 8 23.12 -34.10 31.88
C ILE A 8 23.97 -34.31 33.15
N PRO A 9 25.31 -34.45 33.06
CA PRO A 9 26.15 -34.62 34.24
C PRO A 9 26.05 -33.43 35.20
N LYS A 10 25.90 -33.71 36.50
CA LYS A 10 25.97 -32.71 37.58
C LYS A 10 27.36 -32.08 37.58
N GLY A 11 27.46 -30.85 37.06
CA GLY A 11 28.68 -30.05 37.04
C GLY A 11 28.93 -29.24 35.76
N SER A 12 28.00 -29.22 34.80
CA SER A 12 28.26 -28.69 33.45
C SER A 12 28.18 -27.17 33.27
N TYR A 13 27.82 -26.37 34.28
CA TYR A 13 28.02 -24.90 34.24
C TYR A 13 28.21 -24.37 35.67
N GLU A 14 29.34 -23.74 35.98
CA GLU A 14 29.49 -23.03 37.25
C GLU A 14 28.58 -21.78 37.21
N VAL A 15 27.68 -21.67 38.20
CA VAL A 15 26.72 -20.55 38.37
C VAL A 15 27.38 -19.15 38.36
N ARG A 16 28.71 -19.08 38.56
CA ARG A 16 29.50 -17.87 38.41
C ARG A 16 29.54 -17.32 36.99
N ASP A 17 29.64 -18.17 35.97
CA ASP A 17 29.78 -17.76 34.57
C ASP A 17 28.50 -17.13 34.03
N ILE A 18 27.34 -17.62 34.47
CA ILE A 18 26.02 -17.07 34.13
C ILE A 18 25.85 -15.67 34.72
N ASN A 19 26.30 -15.45 35.95
CA ASN A 19 26.21 -14.14 36.61
C ASN A 19 27.11 -13.08 35.96
N GLU A 20 28.30 -13.46 35.49
CA GLU A 20 29.18 -12.53 34.79
C GLU A 20 28.66 -12.21 33.37
N PHE A 21 28.10 -13.21 32.67
CA PHE A 21 27.46 -13.04 31.37
C PHE A 21 26.24 -12.12 31.45
N LEU A 22 25.34 -12.34 32.42
CA LEU A 22 24.14 -11.52 32.63
C LEU A 22 24.50 -10.07 32.99
N LYS A 23 25.51 -9.85 33.86
CA LYS A 23 25.97 -8.49 34.18
C LYS A 23 26.52 -7.76 32.95
N ARG A 24 27.28 -8.43 32.08
CA ARG A 24 27.80 -7.85 30.83
C ARG A 24 26.69 -7.56 29.81
N ALA A 25 25.67 -8.41 29.73
CA ALA A 25 24.54 -8.23 28.84
C ALA A 25 23.64 -7.04 29.25
N ILE A 26 23.39 -6.88 30.56
CA ILE A 26 22.59 -5.77 31.11
C ILE A 26 23.30 -4.42 30.93
N LEU A 27 24.62 -4.36 31.12
CA LEU A 27 25.40 -3.12 30.99
C LEU A 27 25.54 -2.63 29.54
N ARG A 28 25.48 -3.52 28.54
CA ARG A 28 25.55 -3.14 27.12
C ARG A 28 24.25 -2.55 26.55
N LYS A 29 23.11 -2.68 27.25
CA LYS A 29 21.78 -2.35 26.73
C LYS A 29 21.10 -1.12 27.34
N ARG A 30 21.77 -0.30 28.16
CA ARG A 30 21.20 0.99 28.59
C ARG A 30 21.63 2.14 27.65
N PRO A 31 20.75 2.65 26.77
CA PRO A 31 20.88 4.02 26.29
C PRO A 31 20.50 4.98 27.42
N ARG A 32 21.33 6.02 27.61
CA ARG A 32 21.03 7.17 28.48
C ARG A 32 19.80 7.90 27.94
N CYS A 33 18.71 7.92 28.70
CA CYS A 33 17.67 8.95 28.62
C CYS A 33 17.40 9.43 30.05
N ASP A 34 18.21 10.40 30.50
CA ASP A 34 17.84 11.26 31.61
C ASP A 34 17.20 12.53 31.04
N ALA A 35 16.21 13.04 31.79
CA ALA A 35 15.53 14.34 31.69
C ALA A 35 14.14 14.34 31.02
N LEU A 36 13.09 14.28 31.85
CA LEU A 36 12.03 15.29 31.83
C LEU A 36 11.41 15.38 33.24
N GLU A 37 11.47 16.61 33.76
CA GLU A 37 11.13 17.03 35.11
C GLU A 37 9.63 16.90 35.40
N THR A 38 9.33 16.48 36.63
CA THR A 38 8.00 16.48 37.23
C THR A 38 7.55 17.90 37.55
N VAL A 39 6.35 18.30 37.09
CA VAL A 39 5.61 19.45 37.63
C VAL A 39 4.46 18.91 38.48
N ASP A 40 4.51 19.22 39.78
CA ASP A 40 3.49 18.94 40.78
C ASP A 40 2.19 19.72 40.50
N VAL A 41 1.03 19.08 40.68
CA VAL A 41 -0.23 19.78 40.98
C VAL A 41 -0.86 19.18 42.24
N VAL A 42 -1.01 20.08 43.21
CA VAL A 42 -1.60 19.94 44.54
C VAL A 42 -3.09 19.60 44.47
N GLY A 43 -3.55 18.79 45.43
CA GLY A 43 -4.90 18.23 45.48
C GLY A 43 -6.04 19.15 45.91
N GLY A 44 -7.24 18.58 45.86
CA GLY A 44 -8.48 19.12 46.41
C GLY A 44 -9.61 18.08 46.34
N ASP A 45 -10.07 17.63 47.50
CA ASP A 45 -11.24 16.77 47.70
C ASP A 45 -12.55 17.47 47.29
N ASN A 46 -13.49 16.74 46.66
CA ASN A 46 -14.88 16.63 47.15
C ASN A 46 -15.77 15.69 46.29
N ASN A 47 -16.55 14.89 47.01
CA ASN A 47 -17.59 13.97 46.55
C ASN A 47 -18.78 14.66 45.84
N ASN A 48 -19.34 14.02 44.79
CA ASN A 48 -20.73 13.55 44.80
C ASN A 48 -21.12 12.72 43.57
N ASN A 49 -21.96 11.70 43.83
CA ASN A 49 -22.51 10.69 42.92
C ASN A 49 -23.41 11.24 41.80
N ASN A 50 -23.29 10.71 40.58
CA ASN A 50 -24.28 9.79 39.95
C ASN A 50 -24.10 9.68 38.42
N ASN A 51 -24.27 8.43 37.96
CA ASN A 51 -24.79 7.94 36.66
C ASN A 51 -23.88 7.89 35.42
N ASP A 52 -23.52 6.63 35.11
CA ASP A 52 -23.63 5.89 33.84
C ASP A 52 -23.02 6.40 32.52
N SER A 53 -22.29 5.44 31.94
CA SER A 53 -21.98 5.19 30.52
C SER A 53 -21.09 6.20 29.79
N ASP A 54 -19.82 5.83 29.58
CA ASP A 54 -19.17 5.75 28.26
C ASP A 54 -17.63 5.60 28.31
N ASP A 55 -17.05 4.75 29.19
CA ASP A 55 -15.58 4.61 29.28
C ASP A 55 -14.99 3.26 28.85
N ASP A 56 -15.81 2.23 28.56
CA ASP A 56 -15.29 0.89 28.23
C ASP A 56 -14.79 0.74 26.78
N ALA A 57 -15.01 1.72 25.90
CA ALA A 57 -14.59 1.65 24.50
C ALA A 57 -13.18 2.22 24.24
N LEU A 58 -12.70 3.13 25.10
CA LEU A 58 -11.39 3.77 24.98
C LEU A 58 -10.25 2.95 25.61
N HIS A 59 -10.59 2.02 26.52
CA HIS A 59 -9.60 1.18 27.18
C HIS A 59 -9.07 0.03 26.31
N PHE A 60 -9.80 -0.41 25.28
CA PHE A 60 -9.38 -1.52 24.42
C PHE A 60 -8.34 -1.14 23.36
N TYR A 61 -8.30 0.11 22.91
CA TYR A 61 -7.38 0.55 21.86
C TYR A 61 -6.01 0.97 22.39
N ASN A 62 -5.96 1.59 23.59
CA ASN A 62 -4.70 2.02 24.20
C ASN A 62 -3.94 0.87 24.89
N LEU A 63 -4.63 -0.23 25.22
CA LEU A 63 -3.99 -1.41 25.82
C LEU A 63 -3.12 -2.16 24.80
N TRP A 64 -3.53 -2.24 23.53
CA TRP A 64 -2.84 -3.04 22.52
C TRP A 64 -1.45 -2.49 22.15
N ASP A 65 -1.34 -1.17 21.93
CA ASP A 65 -0.06 -0.54 21.58
C ASP A 65 0.90 -0.44 22.78
N SER A 66 0.35 -0.25 24.00
CA SER A 66 1.14 -0.31 25.22
C SER A 66 1.60 -1.73 25.55
N GLU A 67 0.76 -2.75 25.33
CA GLU A 67 1.10 -4.15 25.59
C GLU A 67 2.20 -4.65 24.66
N CYS A 68 2.17 -4.32 23.37
CA CYS A 68 3.21 -4.73 22.42
C CYS A 68 4.59 -4.12 22.73
N ALA A 69 4.66 -2.85 23.14
CA ALA A 69 5.92 -2.23 23.55
C ALA A 69 6.41 -2.72 24.92
N THR A 70 5.48 -3.06 25.84
CA THR A 70 5.86 -3.71 27.10
C THR A 70 6.33 -5.15 26.90
N PHE A 71 5.76 -5.90 25.95
CA PHE A 71 6.07 -7.30 25.67
C PHE A 71 7.56 -7.50 25.35
N GLU A 72 8.18 -6.62 24.56
CA GLU A 72 9.60 -6.75 24.23
C GLU A 72 10.55 -6.48 25.42
N MET A 73 10.14 -5.69 26.42
CA MET A 73 10.96 -5.41 27.61
C MET A 73 10.68 -6.39 28.77
N THR A 74 9.47 -6.92 28.91
CA THR A 74 9.13 -7.89 29.97
C THR A 74 9.69 -9.28 29.73
N ASP A 75 9.92 -9.70 28.48
CA ASP A 75 10.18 -11.12 28.15
C ASP A 75 11.56 -11.65 28.58
N ILE A 76 12.59 -10.80 28.63
CA ILE A 76 13.98 -11.25 28.91
C ILE A 76 14.13 -11.81 30.33
N LEU A 77 13.31 -11.35 31.29
CA LEU A 77 13.37 -11.77 32.69
C LEU A 77 12.24 -12.73 33.07
N ASN A 78 11.35 -13.06 32.12
CA ASN A 78 10.12 -13.79 32.40
C ASN A 78 10.27 -15.31 32.24
N ILE A 79 11.15 -15.89 33.04
CA ILE A 79 11.57 -17.30 32.94
C ILE A 79 10.46 -18.26 33.45
N LYS A 80 9.45 -17.74 34.14
CA LYS A 80 8.41 -18.54 34.82
C LYS A 80 7.01 -18.37 34.26
N ASP A 81 6.77 -17.36 33.43
CA ASP A 81 5.44 -17.19 32.86
C ASP A 81 5.16 -18.32 31.86
N GLU A 82 3.94 -18.83 31.95
CA GLU A 82 3.49 -19.85 31.01
C GLU A 82 3.40 -19.21 29.61
N PRO A 83 3.83 -19.93 28.56
CA PRO A 83 3.73 -19.43 27.20
C PRO A 83 2.27 -19.08 26.89
N ILE A 84 2.03 -17.84 26.47
CA ILE A 84 0.71 -17.40 26.02
C ILE A 84 0.48 -17.96 24.62
N PHE A 85 -0.46 -18.89 24.50
CA PHE A 85 -0.92 -19.40 23.21
C PHE A 85 -2.15 -18.62 22.75
N ASP A 86 -2.08 -18.01 21.56
CA ASP A 86 -3.22 -17.35 20.95
C ASP A 86 -4.04 -18.35 20.11
N ASP A 87 -5.02 -18.99 20.75
CA ASP A 87 -5.92 -19.97 20.12
C ASP A 87 -7.21 -19.33 19.56
N ARG A 88 -7.21 -18.01 19.32
CA ARG A 88 -8.40 -17.30 18.79
C ARG A 88 -8.68 -17.66 17.34
N ILE A 89 -7.62 -17.77 16.53
CA ILE A 89 -7.69 -18.19 15.13
C ILE A 89 -7.21 -19.64 15.06
N VAL A 90 -8.11 -20.54 14.70
CA VAL A 90 -7.82 -21.96 14.55
C VAL A 90 -7.02 -22.21 13.27
N LYS A 91 -7.37 -21.49 12.19
CA LYS A 91 -6.77 -21.72 10.88
C LYS A 91 -6.97 -20.54 9.95
N ILE A 92 -5.99 -20.28 9.08
CA ILE A 92 -6.13 -19.42 7.92
C ILE A 92 -5.88 -20.27 6.67
N GLU A 93 -6.84 -20.30 5.75
CA GLU A 93 -6.78 -21.11 4.53
C GLU A 93 -7.02 -20.27 3.29
N THR A 94 -6.09 -20.34 2.34
CA THR A 94 -6.23 -19.63 1.06
C THR A 94 -7.11 -20.42 0.11
N HIS A 95 -8.25 -19.83 -0.23
CA HIS A 95 -9.21 -20.39 -1.19
C HIS A 95 -9.06 -19.75 -2.56
N THR A 96 -9.39 -20.52 -3.61
CA THR A 96 -9.22 -20.10 -5.00
C THR A 96 -10.56 -19.80 -5.64
N TYR A 97 -10.67 -18.62 -6.21
CA TYR A 97 -11.85 -18.14 -6.92
C TYR A 97 -11.50 -17.87 -8.38
N ASN A 98 -12.30 -18.44 -9.28
CA ASN A 98 -12.12 -18.32 -10.72
C ASN A 98 -13.06 -17.26 -11.30
N PRO A 99 -12.74 -16.69 -12.48
CA PRO A 99 -13.67 -15.89 -13.24
C PRO A 99 -14.96 -16.64 -13.58
N PHE A 100 -16.02 -15.93 -13.98
CA PHE A 100 -17.23 -16.57 -14.50
C PHE A 100 -16.94 -17.48 -15.70
N ALA A 101 -17.74 -18.54 -15.85
CA ALA A 101 -17.49 -19.66 -16.79
C ALA A 101 -17.39 -19.29 -18.29
N ASN A 102 -17.78 -18.07 -18.69
CA ASN A 102 -17.76 -17.60 -20.08
C ASN A 102 -16.77 -16.44 -20.30
N THR A 103 -15.84 -16.21 -19.37
CA THR A 103 -14.90 -15.09 -19.46
C THR A 103 -13.83 -15.37 -20.51
N THR A 104 -13.70 -14.51 -21.51
CA THR A 104 -12.55 -14.47 -22.40
C THR A 104 -11.47 -13.54 -21.83
N PHE A 105 -10.21 -13.76 -22.22
CA PHE A 105 -9.06 -12.96 -21.77
C PHE A 105 -8.47 -12.10 -22.90
N GLY A 106 -9.33 -11.70 -23.84
CA GLY A 106 -8.97 -10.83 -24.95
C GLY A 106 -8.73 -9.38 -24.53
N TYR A 107 -8.36 -8.56 -25.50
CA TYR A 107 -8.17 -7.12 -25.28
C TYR A 107 -9.51 -6.45 -25.00
N SER A 108 -9.52 -5.48 -24.07
CA SER A 108 -10.73 -4.76 -23.64
C SER A 108 -11.81 -5.62 -22.95
N ASP A 109 -11.55 -6.91 -22.72
CA ASP A 109 -12.49 -7.78 -22.01
C ASP A 109 -12.57 -7.40 -20.52
N GLU A 110 -13.75 -7.61 -19.95
CA GLU A 110 -14.01 -7.48 -18.53
C GLU A 110 -13.96 -8.86 -17.86
N ILE A 111 -13.11 -9.00 -16.85
CA ILE A 111 -12.93 -10.21 -16.06
C ILE A 111 -13.55 -9.95 -14.69
N ARG A 112 -14.53 -10.77 -14.30
CA ARG A 112 -15.17 -10.70 -12.98
C ARG A 112 -14.92 -11.97 -12.19
N ILE A 113 -14.41 -11.82 -10.97
CA ILE A 113 -14.13 -12.92 -10.05
C ILE A 113 -14.99 -12.73 -8.79
N PRO A 114 -16.11 -13.46 -8.68
CA PRO A 114 -17.02 -13.31 -7.55
C PRO A 114 -16.67 -14.26 -6.40
N ILE A 115 -16.92 -13.81 -5.18
CA ILE A 115 -16.90 -14.60 -3.94
C ILE A 115 -18.29 -14.48 -3.33
N GLN A 116 -19.18 -15.41 -3.70
CA GLN A 116 -20.62 -15.34 -3.37
C GLN A 116 -21.02 -16.12 -2.12
N GLN A 117 -20.08 -16.83 -1.51
CA GLN A 117 -20.34 -17.69 -0.37
C GLN A 117 -20.70 -16.86 0.87
N GLN A 118 -21.83 -17.19 1.50
CA GLN A 118 -22.23 -16.65 2.80
C GLN A 118 -21.50 -17.39 3.91
N ASP A 119 -21.45 -16.78 5.11
CA ASP A 119 -20.81 -17.33 6.31
C ASP A 119 -19.28 -17.48 6.21
N LEU A 120 -18.63 -16.59 5.46
CA LEU A 120 -17.19 -16.49 5.36
C LEU A 120 -16.63 -15.31 6.14
N TYR A 121 -15.47 -15.52 6.76
CA TYR A 121 -14.60 -14.47 7.27
C TYR A 121 -13.39 -14.38 6.36
N THR A 122 -13.41 -13.44 5.43
CA THR A 122 -12.33 -13.28 4.44
C THR A 122 -11.31 -12.26 4.93
N LEU A 123 -10.05 -12.39 4.54
CA LEU A 123 -8.99 -11.44 4.88
C LEU A 123 -8.39 -10.83 3.59
N PRO A 124 -8.98 -9.73 3.07
CA PRO A 124 -8.52 -9.11 1.83
C PRO A 124 -7.06 -8.65 1.86
N TYR A 125 -6.53 -8.30 3.04
CA TYR A 125 -5.15 -7.84 3.20
C TYR A 125 -4.09 -8.87 2.73
N GLU A 126 -4.35 -10.16 2.95
CA GLU A 126 -3.46 -11.25 2.56
C GLU A 126 -3.85 -11.90 1.22
N SER A 127 -4.80 -11.30 0.50
CA SER A 127 -5.26 -11.82 -0.78
C SER A 127 -4.34 -11.43 -1.94
N PHE A 128 -4.35 -12.25 -3.00
CA PHE A 128 -3.53 -12.03 -4.19
C PHE A 128 -4.18 -12.57 -5.46
N LEU A 129 -3.79 -12.02 -6.60
CA LEU A 129 -4.06 -12.57 -7.92
C LEU A 129 -3.00 -13.58 -8.29
N TYR A 130 -3.43 -14.76 -8.71
CA TYR A 130 -2.58 -15.72 -9.40
C TYR A 130 -2.82 -15.58 -10.91
N VAL A 131 -1.76 -15.29 -11.65
CA VAL A 131 -1.80 -15.00 -13.09
C VAL A 131 -0.84 -15.93 -13.82
N GLU A 132 -1.27 -16.58 -14.91
CA GLU A 132 -0.41 -17.33 -15.83
C GLU A 132 -0.46 -16.70 -17.22
N GLU A 133 0.70 -16.47 -17.81
CA GLU A 133 0.85 -15.81 -19.10
C GLU A 133 1.83 -16.56 -20.00
N LYS A 134 1.76 -16.26 -21.30
CA LYS A 134 2.72 -16.73 -22.29
C LYS A 134 3.18 -15.60 -23.17
N LEU A 135 4.49 -15.40 -23.23
CA LEU A 135 5.13 -14.49 -24.18
C LEU A 135 5.65 -15.29 -25.37
N THR A 136 5.18 -14.96 -26.57
CA THR A 136 5.64 -15.55 -27.84
C THR A 136 6.23 -14.45 -28.72
N LYS A 137 7.30 -14.75 -29.46
CA LYS A 137 7.87 -13.86 -30.49
C LYS A 137 7.47 -14.41 -31.86
N ASN A 138 6.70 -13.67 -32.65
CA ASN A 138 6.26 -14.14 -33.96
C ASN A 138 7.35 -14.06 -35.03
N ARG A 139 8.33 -13.16 -34.86
CA ARG A 139 9.48 -13.03 -35.75
C ARG A 139 10.77 -13.28 -35.00
N ALA A 140 11.62 -14.14 -35.59
CA ALA A 140 12.99 -14.30 -35.15
C ALA A 140 13.85 -13.20 -35.79
N VAL A 141 14.22 -12.19 -35.00
CA VAL A 141 15.13 -11.12 -35.42
C VAL A 141 16.42 -11.27 -34.61
N GLU A 142 17.54 -11.45 -35.31
CA GLU A 142 18.85 -11.68 -34.70
C GLU A 142 19.28 -10.46 -33.88
N GLY A 143 19.60 -10.67 -32.60
CA GLY A 143 19.97 -9.59 -31.66
C GLY A 143 18.79 -8.80 -31.07
N ALA A 144 17.55 -9.01 -31.53
CA ALA A 144 16.38 -8.34 -30.98
C ALA A 144 15.83 -9.05 -29.74
N ASN A 145 15.69 -8.30 -28.66
CA ASN A 145 15.20 -8.79 -27.39
C ASN A 145 13.89 -8.11 -27.00
N VAL A 146 13.02 -8.87 -26.36
CA VAL A 146 11.80 -8.39 -25.70
C VAL A 146 11.80 -9.02 -24.33
N ALA A 147 11.53 -8.20 -23.33
CA ALA A 147 11.36 -8.62 -21.95
C ALA A 147 10.04 -8.11 -21.39
N LEU A 148 9.56 -8.77 -20.35
CA LEU A 148 8.55 -8.18 -19.47
C LEU A 148 9.15 -6.94 -18.81
N GLY A 149 8.41 -5.84 -18.80
CA GLY A 149 8.80 -4.61 -18.12
C GLY A 149 8.54 -4.69 -16.61
N ASN A 150 9.05 -3.71 -15.87
CA ASN A 150 8.74 -3.58 -14.45
C ASN A 150 7.23 -3.40 -14.24
N ASN A 151 6.69 -4.10 -13.25
CA ASN A 151 5.27 -4.07 -12.89
C ASN A 151 4.35 -4.56 -14.03
N CYS A 152 4.86 -5.45 -14.90
CA CYS A 152 4.17 -5.93 -16.10
C CYS A 152 2.73 -6.42 -15.83
N VAL A 153 2.50 -7.12 -14.72
CA VAL A 153 1.18 -7.67 -14.37
C VAL A 153 0.17 -6.58 -13.99
N ALA A 154 0.60 -5.41 -13.53
CA ALA A 154 -0.31 -4.28 -13.35
C ALA A 154 -0.67 -3.62 -14.68
N PHE A 155 0.27 -3.56 -15.63
CA PHE A 155 0.05 -2.96 -16.96
C PHE A 155 -0.89 -3.78 -17.86
N ILE A 156 -1.18 -5.03 -17.51
CA ILE A 156 -2.18 -5.84 -18.22
C ILE A 156 -3.64 -5.55 -17.77
N PHE A 157 -3.87 -4.51 -16.98
CA PHE A 157 -5.19 -4.03 -16.59
C PHE A 157 -5.30 -2.50 -16.74
N ASP A 158 -6.34 -2.06 -17.46
CA ASP A 158 -6.71 -0.64 -17.56
C ASP A 158 -7.48 -0.18 -16.32
N GLU A 159 -8.28 -1.06 -15.72
CA GLU A 159 -9.02 -0.79 -14.49
C GLU A 159 -9.05 -2.04 -13.60
N ILE A 160 -8.93 -1.83 -12.29
CA ILE A 160 -9.21 -2.82 -11.26
C ILE A 160 -10.17 -2.22 -10.26
N ARG A 161 -11.24 -2.96 -9.92
CA ARG A 161 -12.30 -2.51 -9.04
C ARG A 161 -12.68 -3.62 -8.07
N TYR A 162 -12.83 -3.25 -6.81
CA TYR A 162 -13.22 -4.15 -5.73
C TYR A 162 -14.57 -3.71 -5.17
N GLU A 163 -15.54 -4.60 -5.24
CA GLU A 163 -16.89 -4.35 -4.72
C GLU A 163 -17.21 -5.26 -3.54
N LEU A 164 -17.91 -4.70 -2.56
CA LEU A 164 -18.56 -5.44 -1.48
C LEU A 164 -20.07 -5.30 -1.63
N ASN A 165 -20.79 -6.43 -1.71
CA ASN A 165 -22.24 -6.47 -1.87
C ASN A 165 -22.77 -5.58 -3.02
N GLY A 166 -22.01 -5.50 -4.13
CA GLY A 166 -22.35 -4.69 -5.30
C GLY A 166 -22.07 -3.18 -5.15
N VAL A 167 -21.38 -2.77 -4.08
CA VAL A 167 -20.91 -1.40 -3.88
C VAL A 167 -19.40 -1.36 -4.02
N GLU A 168 -18.92 -0.54 -4.95
CA GLU A 168 -17.49 -0.27 -5.12
C GLU A 168 -16.86 0.27 -3.83
N ILE A 169 -15.85 -0.41 -3.32
CA ILE A 169 -15.06 0.01 -2.17
C ILE A 169 -13.81 0.74 -2.62
N ASP A 170 -13.16 0.20 -3.65
CA ASP A 170 -11.88 0.69 -4.15
C ASP A 170 -11.79 0.45 -5.65
N CYS A 171 -11.16 1.37 -6.36
CA CYS A 171 -11.03 1.34 -7.80
C CYS A 171 -9.77 2.10 -8.23
N ASN A 172 -8.96 1.47 -9.07
CA ASN A 172 -7.80 2.10 -9.68
C ASN A 172 -7.90 2.00 -11.19
N ARG A 173 -7.74 3.15 -11.86
CA ARG A 173 -7.58 3.25 -13.32
C ARG A 173 -6.12 3.39 -13.67
N ASN A 174 -5.78 3.04 -14.91
CA ASN A 174 -4.40 2.97 -15.40
C ASN A 174 -3.53 2.23 -14.36
N VAL A 175 -3.93 0.99 -14.06
CA VAL A 175 -3.44 0.22 -12.91
C VAL A 175 -1.92 0.15 -12.91
N GLY A 176 -1.32 -0.01 -14.08
CA GLY A 176 0.13 0.05 -14.30
C GLY A 176 0.79 1.32 -13.77
N ILE A 177 0.39 2.52 -14.23
CA ILE A 177 1.00 3.77 -13.77
C ILE A 177 0.67 4.06 -12.30
N THR A 178 -0.59 3.87 -11.90
CA THR A 178 -1.06 4.14 -10.53
C THR A 178 -0.28 3.33 -9.50
N SER A 179 -0.21 2.01 -9.68
CA SER A 179 0.53 1.13 -8.78
C SER A 179 2.03 1.33 -8.89
N THR A 180 2.59 1.68 -10.06
CA THR A 180 4.03 1.96 -10.22
C THR A 180 4.44 3.19 -9.41
N LEU A 181 3.73 4.31 -9.57
CA LEU A 181 3.97 5.54 -8.81
C LEU A 181 3.89 5.29 -7.31
N LYS A 182 2.83 4.62 -6.88
CA LYS A 182 2.62 4.27 -5.47
C LYS A 182 3.74 3.38 -4.96
N ASN A 183 4.02 2.27 -5.64
CA ASN A 183 4.95 1.26 -5.16
C ASN A 183 6.39 1.79 -5.08
N TYR A 184 6.82 2.68 -6.00
CA TYR A 184 8.13 3.31 -5.87
C TYR A 184 8.28 4.12 -4.58
N VAL A 185 7.20 4.74 -4.10
CA VAL A 185 7.27 5.63 -2.94
C VAL A 185 6.88 4.97 -1.61
N THR A 186 6.16 3.85 -1.62
CA THR A 186 5.64 3.21 -0.40
C THR A 186 6.28 1.87 -0.06
N VAL A 187 6.85 1.16 -1.04
CA VAL A 187 7.40 -0.19 -0.82
C VAL A 187 8.71 -0.08 -0.03
N SER A 188 8.88 -0.93 0.98
CA SER A 188 10.14 -1.07 1.73
C SER A 188 11.16 -1.93 0.97
N SER A 189 12.43 -1.87 1.35
CA SER A 189 13.49 -2.69 0.75
C SER A 189 13.13 -4.18 0.72
N ASP A 190 12.72 -4.75 1.86
CA ASP A 190 12.33 -6.16 1.99
C ASP A 190 11.12 -6.52 1.11
N ARG A 191 10.09 -5.66 1.10
CA ARG A 191 8.90 -5.89 0.27
C ARG A 191 9.24 -5.81 -1.21
N SER A 192 10.16 -4.95 -1.61
CA SER A 192 10.60 -4.85 -3.01
C SER A 192 11.20 -6.16 -3.52
N VAL A 193 11.90 -6.91 -2.66
CA VAL A 193 12.44 -8.23 -3.02
C VAL A 193 11.30 -9.25 -3.20
N ILE A 194 10.33 -9.27 -2.29
CA ILE A 194 9.18 -10.17 -2.35
C ILE A 194 8.32 -9.90 -3.60
N LEU A 195 8.14 -8.62 -3.96
CA LEU A 195 7.32 -8.21 -5.10
C LEU A 195 7.91 -8.60 -6.46
N ARG A 196 9.13 -9.12 -6.54
CA ARG A 196 9.64 -9.75 -7.76
C ARG A 196 8.76 -10.90 -8.24
N ASN A 197 8.12 -11.62 -7.30
CA ASN A 197 7.13 -12.65 -7.61
C ASN A 197 5.80 -12.09 -8.17
N ALA A 198 5.62 -10.77 -8.12
CA ALA A 198 4.47 -10.04 -8.64
C ALA A 198 4.79 -9.25 -9.93
N GLY A 199 5.98 -9.46 -10.51
CA GLY A 199 6.42 -8.72 -11.71
C GLY A 199 7.15 -7.40 -11.41
N TRP A 200 7.43 -7.08 -10.15
CA TRP A 200 8.24 -5.91 -9.80
C TRP A 200 9.71 -6.16 -10.13
N ASP A 201 10.38 -5.22 -10.79
CA ASP A 201 11.75 -5.34 -11.29
C ASP A 201 11.94 -6.58 -12.21
N ALA A 202 10.85 -7.08 -12.81
CA ALA A 202 10.91 -8.20 -13.73
C ALA A 202 11.57 -7.76 -15.04
N GLN A 203 12.59 -8.50 -15.47
CA GLN A 203 13.27 -8.34 -16.76
C GLN A 203 13.55 -9.72 -17.35
N THR A 204 12.49 -10.44 -17.72
CA THR A 204 12.64 -11.76 -18.31
C THR A 204 12.69 -11.65 -19.83
N ILE A 205 13.88 -11.87 -20.42
CA ILE A 205 14.12 -11.76 -21.88
C ILE A 205 13.70 -13.04 -22.63
N GLN A 206 13.51 -14.14 -21.89
CA GLN A 206 13.13 -15.43 -22.44
C GLN A 206 11.66 -15.43 -22.87
N ALA A 207 11.36 -15.94 -24.06
CA ALA A 207 9.99 -16.24 -24.44
C ALA A 207 9.54 -17.55 -23.77
N GLY A 208 8.26 -17.66 -23.41
CA GLY A 208 7.76 -18.84 -22.72
C GLY A 208 6.59 -18.55 -21.80
N TYR A 209 6.34 -19.49 -20.88
CA TYR A 209 5.30 -19.41 -19.88
C TYR A 209 5.81 -18.77 -18.61
N PHE A 210 5.00 -17.91 -18.01
CA PHE A 210 5.27 -17.22 -16.76
C PHE A 210 4.06 -17.32 -15.85
N ASN A 211 4.30 -17.24 -14.55
CA ASN A 211 3.25 -17.04 -13.58
C ASN A 211 3.68 -16.06 -12.50
N PHE A 212 2.69 -15.38 -11.93
CA PHE A 212 2.89 -14.36 -10.90
C PHE A 212 1.85 -14.50 -9.81
N CYS A 213 2.27 -14.22 -8.58
CA CYS A 213 1.38 -13.99 -7.45
C CYS A 213 1.43 -12.51 -7.10
N VAL A 214 0.41 -11.75 -7.49
CA VAL A 214 0.32 -10.31 -7.29
C VAL A 214 -0.56 -10.00 -6.08
N PRO A 215 0.01 -9.56 -4.94
CA PRO A 215 -0.80 -9.20 -3.79
C PRO A 215 -1.80 -8.09 -4.11
N LEU A 216 -3.04 -8.19 -3.64
CA LEU A 216 -4.03 -7.14 -3.94
C LEU A 216 -3.64 -5.79 -3.33
N TYR A 217 -2.89 -5.77 -2.23
CA TYR A 217 -2.41 -4.54 -1.60
C TYR A 217 -1.48 -3.68 -2.49
N VAL A 218 -0.90 -4.25 -3.56
CA VAL A 218 -0.12 -3.45 -4.53
C VAL A 218 -0.97 -2.82 -5.61
N LEU A 219 -2.21 -3.30 -5.78
CA LEU A 219 -3.15 -2.82 -6.80
C LEU A 219 -4.35 -2.06 -6.22
N LEU A 220 -4.68 -2.28 -4.95
CA LEU A 220 -5.85 -1.75 -4.25
C LEU A 220 -5.46 -1.36 -2.81
N VAL A 221 -5.81 -0.15 -2.41
CA VAL A 221 -5.49 0.45 -1.10
C VAL A 221 -6.30 -0.18 0.02
N PHE A 222 -7.55 -0.54 -0.27
CA PHE A 222 -8.40 -1.23 0.70
C PHE A 222 -7.72 -2.51 1.20
N CYS A 223 -7.08 -3.25 0.29
CA CYS A 223 -6.30 -4.44 0.60
C CYS A 223 -4.95 -4.10 1.25
N GLU A 224 -4.49 -2.86 1.31
CA GLU A 224 -3.29 -2.46 2.06
C GLU A 224 -3.61 -2.06 3.51
N ASP A 225 -4.64 -1.24 3.69
CA ASP A 225 -4.96 -0.59 4.95
C ASP A 225 -5.93 -1.40 5.81
N TYR A 226 -6.91 -2.07 5.21
CA TYR A 226 -7.92 -2.82 5.95
C TYR A 226 -7.42 -4.23 6.32
N ARG A 227 -6.69 -4.31 7.44
CA ARG A 227 -6.06 -5.53 7.97
C ARG A 227 -6.97 -6.42 8.82
N ARG A 228 -8.28 -6.22 8.74
CA ARG A 228 -9.27 -6.96 9.53
C ARG A 228 -10.09 -7.87 8.62
N VAL A 229 -10.74 -8.87 9.22
CA VAL A 229 -11.63 -9.74 8.45
C VAL A 229 -12.84 -8.97 7.93
N VAL A 230 -13.30 -9.32 6.74
CA VAL A 230 -14.61 -8.93 6.22
C VAL A 230 -15.55 -10.11 6.44
N ILE A 231 -16.57 -9.85 7.24
CA ILE A 231 -17.55 -10.85 7.69
C ILE A 231 -18.76 -10.86 6.76
N ASN A 232 -19.12 -12.02 6.24
CA ASN A 232 -20.39 -12.30 5.55
C ASN A 232 -20.71 -11.35 4.39
N ALA A 233 -19.70 -10.80 3.72
CA ALA A 233 -19.90 -9.95 2.55
C ALA A 233 -19.68 -10.74 1.26
N ARG A 234 -20.44 -10.41 0.22
CA ARG A 234 -20.11 -10.83 -1.14
C ARG A 234 -18.99 -9.94 -1.65
N HIS A 235 -17.96 -10.54 -2.22
CA HIS A 235 -16.89 -9.80 -2.86
C HIS A 235 -16.96 -9.97 -4.38
N GLU A 236 -16.65 -8.93 -5.13
CA GLU A 236 -16.47 -9.01 -6.57
C GLU A 236 -15.22 -8.24 -6.95
N LEU A 237 -14.26 -8.93 -7.56
CA LEU A 237 -13.10 -8.30 -8.18
C LEU A 237 -13.35 -8.19 -9.68
N ILE A 238 -13.31 -6.96 -10.18
CA ILE A 238 -13.59 -6.64 -11.58
C ILE A 238 -12.32 -6.05 -12.18
N LEU A 239 -11.89 -6.58 -13.32
CA LEU A 239 -10.66 -6.22 -14.01
C LEU A 239 -10.97 -5.93 -15.47
N ILE A 240 -10.52 -4.80 -16.00
CA ILE A 240 -10.67 -4.45 -17.42
C ILE A 240 -9.32 -4.59 -18.11
N ARG A 241 -9.25 -5.41 -19.16
CA ARG A 241 -8.02 -5.61 -19.96
C ARG A 241 -7.72 -4.39 -20.83
N PRO A 242 -6.44 -4.05 -21.06
CA PRO A 242 -6.08 -2.95 -21.94
C PRO A 242 -6.32 -3.31 -23.41
N ARG A 243 -6.26 -2.28 -24.26
CA ARG A 243 -6.38 -2.44 -25.73
C ARG A 243 -5.13 -3.04 -26.38
N ASN A 244 -3.99 -2.99 -25.70
CA ASN A 244 -2.71 -3.57 -26.12
C ASN A 244 -1.82 -3.81 -24.90
N TYR A 245 -0.73 -4.57 -25.05
CA TYR A 245 0.22 -4.86 -23.97
C TYR A 245 1.56 -4.15 -24.14
N ASN A 246 1.63 -3.07 -24.93
CA ASN A 246 2.90 -2.38 -25.20
C ASN A 246 3.57 -1.86 -23.93
N ASN A 247 2.76 -1.44 -22.94
CA ASN A 247 3.26 -0.95 -21.65
C ASN A 247 3.74 -2.07 -20.71
N CYS A 248 3.43 -3.33 -21.04
CA CYS A 248 3.85 -4.50 -20.24
C CYS A 248 5.23 -5.01 -20.66
N LEU A 249 5.72 -4.59 -21.82
CA LEU A 249 6.89 -5.13 -22.51
C LEU A 249 7.93 -4.04 -22.74
N THR A 250 9.19 -4.42 -22.73
CA THR A 250 10.32 -3.57 -23.12
C THR A 250 11.16 -4.29 -24.17
N GLY A 251 11.47 -3.65 -25.29
CA GLY A 251 12.30 -4.21 -26.34
C GLY A 251 11.91 -3.81 -27.76
N ASP A 252 12.38 -4.59 -28.73
CA ASP A 252 12.20 -4.29 -30.14
C ASP A 252 10.82 -4.79 -30.66
N PRO A 253 9.92 -3.89 -31.11
CA PRO A 253 8.61 -4.27 -31.63
C PRO A 253 8.68 -5.08 -32.93
N THR A 254 9.81 -5.09 -33.65
CA THR A 254 9.98 -5.87 -34.89
C THR A 254 9.87 -7.37 -34.68
N THR A 255 10.06 -7.84 -33.45
CA THR A 255 9.87 -9.26 -33.06
C THR A 255 8.40 -9.68 -33.00
N GLU A 256 7.47 -8.73 -33.11
CA GLU A 256 6.02 -8.93 -33.03
C GLU A 256 5.64 -9.79 -31.80
N PRO A 257 5.95 -9.34 -30.58
CA PRO A 257 5.67 -10.12 -29.39
C PRO A 257 4.16 -10.18 -29.10
N ILE A 258 3.70 -11.37 -28.74
CA ILE A 258 2.33 -11.62 -28.26
C ILE A 258 2.41 -12.05 -26.81
N LEU A 259 1.75 -11.30 -25.94
CA LEU A 259 1.50 -11.67 -24.55
C LEU A 259 0.07 -12.20 -24.44
N GLU A 260 -0.07 -13.46 -24.02
CA GLU A 260 -1.36 -14.13 -23.86
C GLU A 260 -1.63 -14.39 -22.36
N LEU A 261 -2.76 -13.91 -21.85
CA LEU A 261 -3.23 -14.26 -20.50
C LEU A 261 -3.94 -15.62 -20.58
N LEU A 262 -3.36 -16.63 -19.93
CA LEU A 262 -3.86 -18.01 -19.95
C LEU A 262 -4.81 -18.28 -18.78
N LYS A 263 -4.49 -17.71 -17.62
CA LYS A 263 -5.24 -17.98 -16.38
C LYS A 263 -5.14 -16.81 -15.44
N ILE A 264 -6.25 -16.54 -14.76
CA ILE A 264 -6.31 -15.59 -13.66
C ILE A 264 -7.23 -16.14 -12.57
N GLN A 265 -6.80 -16.02 -11.32
CA GLN A 265 -7.56 -16.48 -10.15
C GLN A 265 -7.37 -15.52 -8.99
N CYS A 266 -8.42 -15.24 -8.23
CA CYS A 266 -8.30 -14.56 -6.94
C CYS A 266 -8.05 -15.59 -5.85
N ARG A 267 -7.02 -15.37 -5.03
CA ARG A 267 -6.66 -16.19 -3.88
C ARG A 267 -7.04 -15.41 -2.63
N MET A 268 -8.08 -15.87 -1.93
CA MET A 268 -8.66 -15.17 -0.78
C MET A 268 -8.48 -16.02 0.48
N PRO A 269 -7.78 -15.51 1.50
CA PRO A 269 -7.65 -16.19 2.79
C PRO A 269 -8.97 -16.18 3.56
N HIS A 270 -9.32 -17.33 4.11
CA HIS A 270 -10.45 -17.53 5.01
C HIS A 270 -9.94 -17.77 6.41
N VAL A 271 -10.50 -17.05 7.38
CA VAL A 271 -10.12 -17.14 8.79
C VAL A 271 -11.15 -17.98 9.52
N LEU A 272 -10.71 -19.10 10.10
CA LEU A 272 -11.50 -19.94 10.98
C LEU A 272 -11.20 -19.57 12.43
N LEU A 273 -12.23 -19.17 13.16
CA LEU A 273 -12.14 -18.84 14.58
C LEU A 273 -12.41 -20.08 15.44
N SER A 274 -11.91 -20.08 16.67
CA SER A 274 -12.34 -21.06 17.67
C SER A 274 -13.81 -20.84 18.04
N GLU A 275 -14.50 -21.90 18.47
CA GLU A 275 -15.95 -21.86 18.75
C GLU A 275 -16.34 -20.76 19.75
N ILE A 276 -15.49 -20.51 20.76
CA ILE A 276 -15.69 -19.45 21.75
C ILE A 276 -15.67 -18.07 21.07
N ASN A 277 -14.66 -17.81 20.23
CA ASN A 277 -14.50 -16.53 19.55
C ASN A 277 -15.53 -16.33 18.44
N LYS A 278 -15.91 -17.40 17.75
CA LYS A 278 -17.01 -17.39 16.78
C LYS A 278 -18.32 -16.98 17.46
N LEU A 279 -18.65 -17.58 18.62
CA LEU A 279 -19.85 -17.21 19.38
C LEU A 279 -19.79 -15.76 19.88
N ALA A 280 -18.64 -15.32 20.39
CA ALA A 280 -18.44 -13.93 20.83
C ALA A 280 -18.63 -12.94 19.67
N MET A 281 -18.07 -13.25 18.49
CA MET A 281 -18.23 -12.44 17.29
C MET A 281 -19.71 -12.39 16.85
N LEU A 282 -20.43 -13.51 16.84
CA LEU A 282 -21.85 -13.55 16.50
C LEU A 282 -22.69 -12.70 17.46
N ARG A 283 -22.43 -12.76 18.77
CA ARG A 283 -23.09 -11.91 19.77
C ARG A 283 -22.82 -10.42 19.54
N ALA A 284 -21.59 -10.05 19.17
CA ALA A 284 -21.27 -8.66 18.85
C ALA A 284 -22.06 -8.17 17.62
N LEU A 285 -22.29 -9.05 16.64
CA LEU A 285 -23.06 -8.77 15.43
C LEU A 285 -24.58 -8.67 15.66
N GLU A 286 -25.13 -9.31 16.71
CA GLU A 286 -26.57 -9.24 17.06
C GLU A 286 -27.07 -7.81 17.24
N SER A 287 -26.18 -6.90 17.67
CA SER A 287 -26.45 -5.46 17.79
C SER A 287 -26.83 -4.77 16.46
N ARG A 288 -26.70 -5.47 15.31
CA ARG A 288 -26.92 -4.97 13.94
C ARG A 288 -26.17 -3.67 13.65
N ARG A 289 -25.06 -3.43 14.36
CA ARG A 289 -24.22 -2.25 14.17
C ARG A 289 -23.52 -2.31 12.82
N TYR A 290 -23.32 -1.13 12.24
CA TYR A 290 -22.47 -0.98 11.07
C TYR A 290 -21.00 -1.09 11.52
N LEU A 291 -20.23 -1.88 10.79
CA LEU A 291 -18.78 -1.96 10.94
C LEU A 291 -18.15 -0.89 10.06
N SER A 292 -17.33 -0.04 10.66
CA SER A 292 -16.58 0.99 9.96
C SER A 292 -15.28 0.42 9.40
N MET A 293 -15.05 0.66 8.12
CA MET A 293 -13.83 0.33 7.39
C MET A 293 -13.19 1.66 6.95
N ALA A 294 -12.19 2.10 7.69
CA ALA A 294 -11.38 3.26 7.35
C ALA A 294 -10.11 2.81 6.62
N PHE A 295 -9.83 3.41 5.48
CA PHE A 295 -8.68 3.13 4.63
C PHE A 295 -8.36 4.37 3.79
N ARG A 296 -7.17 4.45 3.19
CA ARG A 296 -6.82 5.49 2.22
C ARG A 296 -7.38 5.13 0.84
N SER A 297 -7.52 6.11 -0.04
CA SER A 297 -7.86 5.93 -1.46
C SER A 297 -6.76 6.55 -2.32
N TRP A 298 -6.57 6.01 -3.53
CA TRP A 298 -5.62 6.53 -4.52
C TRP A 298 -6.38 6.98 -5.77
N ASP A 299 -6.33 8.27 -6.06
CA ASP A 299 -6.91 8.81 -7.29
C ASP A 299 -5.79 9.28 -8.22
N LEU A 300 -5.59 8.58 -9.34
CA LEU A 300 -4.68 9.04 -10.38
C LEU A 300 -5.38 10.01 -11.33
N TYR A 301 -4.78 11.19 -11.48
CA TYR A 301 -5.12 12.17 -12.49
C TYR A 301 -4.00 12.24 -13.53
N GLU A 302 -4.40 12.34 -14.80
CA GLU A 302 -3.49 12.42 -15.94
C GLU A 302 -3.75 13.73 -16.70
N PHE A 303 -2.70 14.52 -16.92
CA PHE A 303 -2.68 15.57 -17.93
C PHE A 303 -1.91 15.01 -19.15
N PRO A 304 -2.62 14.44 -20.15
CA PRO A 304 -2.02 13.56 -21.16
C PRO A 304 -0.97 14.24 -22.04
N LEU A 305 -1.10 15.54 -22.31
CA LEU A 305 -0.18 16.27 -23.18
C LEU A 305 0.01 17.69 -22.67
N LEU A 306 1.16 17.94 -22.04
CA LEU A 306 1.57 19.29 -21.64
C LEU A 306 1.97 20.11 -22.87
N GLN A 307 1.66 21.40 -22.84
CA GLN A 307 2.13 22.34 -23.86
C GLN A 307 3.64 22.55 -23.71
N SER A 308 4.33 22.88 -24.81
CA SER A 308 5.77 23.15 -24.78
C SER A 308 6.05 24.57 -24.26
N THR A 309 5.78 24.77 -22.98
CA THR A 309 6.02 25.99 -22.22
C THR A 309 6.74 25.65 -20.92
N THR A 310 7.34 26.66 -20.28
CA THR A 310 8.06 26.52 -19.00
C THR A 310 7.14 26.48 -17.79
N LYS A 311 5.90 26.96 -17.91
CA LYS A 311 4.95 27.08 -16.80
C LYS A 311 3.62 26.44 -17.16
N HIS A 312 3.06 25.72 -16.18
CA HIS A 312 1.76 25.06 -16.28
C HIS A 312 0.99 25.29 -15.00
N SER A 313 -0.32 25.55 -15.13
CA SER A 313 -1.26 25.54 -14.00
C SER A 313 -2.35 24.54 -14.32
N TRP A 314 -2.55 23.58 -13.44
CA TRP A 314 -3.45 22.46 -13.66
C TRP A 314 -4.47 22.36 -12.54
N ALA A 315 -5.73 22.67 -12.82
CA ALA A 315 -6.85 22.36 -11.93
C ALA A 315 -7.16 20.86 -12.02
N ILE A 316 -6.89 20.13 -10.94
CA ILE A 316 -6.98 18.66 -10.92
C ILE A 316 -8.39 18.21 -10.59
N LYS A 317 -8.90 18.63 -9.43
CA LYS A 317 -10.24 18.28 -8.95
C LYS A 317 -10.75 19.29 -7.95
N THR A 318 -12.07 19.35 -7.81
CA THR A 318 -12.72 19.94 -6.62
C THR A 318 -13.06 18.79 -5.67
N ALA A 319 -12.36 18.72 -4.54
CA ALA A 319 -12.51 17.69 -3.53
C ALA A 319 -13.58 18.08 -2.49
N THR A 320 -14.33 17.08 -2.00
CA THR A 320 -15.11 17.23 -0.77
C THR A 320 -14.20 17.16 0.47
N GLN A 321 -14.69 17.54 1.65
CA GLN A 321 -13.89 17.58 2.88
C GLN A 321 -13.19 16.25 3.21
N LEU A 322 -13.86 15.12 2.97
CA LEU A 322 -13.33 13.80 3.29
C LEU A 322 -12.40 13.25 2.20
N GLU A 323 -12.53 13.75 0.96
CA GLU A 323 -11.64 13.45 -0.16
C GLU A 323 -10.47 14.43 -0.27
N MET A 324 -10.26 15.24 0.76
CA MET A 324 -9.17 16.20 0.82
C MET A 324 -7.82 15.47 0.76
N PRO A 325 -6.87 15.91 -0.09
CA PRO A 325 -5.56 15.29 -0.21
C PRO A 325 -4.81 15.30 1.12
N ARG A 326 -4.38 14.12 1.58
CA ARG A 326 -3.36 13.97 2.63
C ARG A 326 -1.96 14.02 2.03
N TYR A 327 -1.79 13.37 0.89
CA TYR A 327 -0.55 13.39 0.14
C TYR A 327 -0.83 13.54 -1.35
N VAL A 328 0.09 14.20 -2.05
CA VAL A 328 0.11 14.25 -3.51
C VAL A 328 1.47 13.76 -3.99
N ILE A 329 1.47 12.82 -4.93
CA ILE A 329 2.68 12.36 -5.61
C ILE A 329 2.57 12.79 -7.06
N PHE A 330 3.52 13.60 -7.49
CA PHE A 330 3.57 14.16 -8.84
C PHE A 330 4.81 13.65 -9.60
N ALA A 331 4.61 13.31 -10.86
CA ALA A 331 5.66 12.87 -11.77
C ALA A 331 5.35 13.26 -13.23
N LEU A 332 6.41 13.36 -14.04
CA LEU A 332 6.32 13.63 -15.48
C LEU A 332 6.86 12.44 -16.26
N GLN A 333 6.30 12.17 -17.43
CA GLN A 333 6.79 11.12 -18.33
C GLN A 333 6.69 11.57 -19.78
N THR A 334 7.79 11.44 -20.51
CA THR A 334 7.93 11.91 -21.89
C THR A 334 8.07 10.74 -22.84
N GLY A 335 7.14 10.61 -23.79
CA GLY A 335 7.31 9.73 -24.95
C GLY A 335 7.55 8.24 -24.63
N ARG A 336 6.95 7.69 -23.56
CA ARG A 336 7.06 6.25 -23.21
C ARG A 336 5.77 5.47 -23.36
N LYS A 337 4.63 6.13 -23.17
CA LYS A 337 3.31 5.50 -23.20
C LYS A 337 3.08 4.81 -24.55
N ASN A 338 2.75 3.52 -24.51
CA ASN A 338 2.55 2.62 -25.65
C ASN A 338 3.75 2.46 -26.59
N ILE A 339 4.97 2.79 -26.12
CA ILE A 339 6.21 2.68 -26.89
C ILE A 339 7.05 1.55 -26.29
N MET A 340 7.06 0.41 -26.98
CA MET A 340 7.74 -0.80 -26.50
C MET A 340 9.25 -0.67 -26.31
N SER A 341 9.91 0.23 -27.04
CA SER A 341 11.35 0.47 -26.87
C SER A 341 11.69 1.24 -25.59
N GLU A 342 10.68 1.78 -24.89
CA GLU A 342 10.83 2.62 -23.72
C GLU A 342 10.20 1.96 -22.48
N ASP A 343 10.84 2.13 -21.32
CA ASP A 343 10.33 1.58 -20.05
C ASP A 343 9.23 2.50 -19.48
N THR A 344 7.97 2.09 -19.63
CA THR A 344 6.79 2.85 -19.15
C THR A 344 6.75 3.01 -17.63
N SER A 345 7.57 2.26 -16.88
CA SER A 345 7.69 2.46 -15.43
C SER A 345 8.62 3.62 -15.03
N ARG A 346 9.28 4.28 -16.00
CA ARG A 346 10.21 5.39 -15.74
C ARG A 346 9.56 6.77 -15.94
N PHE A 347 10.04 7.73 -15.16
CA PHE A 347 9.60 9.11 -15.14
C PHE A 347 10.81 10.05 -15.35
N ASP A 348 10.55 11.24 -15.90
CA ASP A 348 11.56 12.21 -16.28
C ASP A 348 11.57 13.42 -15.34
N ASP A 349 12.73 14.05 -15.23
CA ASP A 349 12.85 15.33 -14.56
C ASP A 349 12.20 16.50 -15.32
N CYS A 350 12.15 16.42 -16.66
CA CYS A 350 11.70 17.50 -17.56
C CYS A 350 12.27 18.89 -17.20
N LYS A 351 13.48 18.94 -16.60
CA LYS A 351 14.10 20.15 -16.05
C LYS A 351 13.17 20.94 -15.11
N LEU A 352 12.35 20.23 -14.32
CA LEU A 352 11.48 20.81 -13.30
C LEU A 352 12.31 21.64 -12.31
N THR A 353 11.86 22.85 -12.01
CA THR A 353 12.47 23.72 -10.99
C THR A 353 11.58 23.81 -9.76
N ASN A 354 10.26 23.93 -9.95
CA ASN A 354 9.29 24.06 -8.88
C ASN A 354 8.00 23.30 -9.19
N ALA A 355 7.38 22.77 -8.13
CA ALA A 355 6.03 22.23 -8.16
C ALA A 355 5.33 22.63 -6.86
N LYS A 356 4.18 23.27 -6.98
CA LYS A 356 3.38 23.78 -5.85
C LYS A 356 1.94 23.36 -5.99
N LEU A 357 1.43 22.69 -4.97
CA LEU A 357 0.02 22.37 -4.83
C LEU A 357 -0.69 23.53 -4.13
N TYR A 358 -1.84 23.90 -4.64
CA TYR A 358 -2.77 24.83 -4.03
C TYR A 358 -4.02 24.06 -3.62
N LEU A 359 -4.38 24.21 -2.35
CA LEU A 359 -5.65 23.78 -1.78
C LEU A 359 -6.42 25.05 -1.46
N ASN A 360 -7.33 25.43 -2.37
CA ASN A 360 -7.91 26.78 -2.40
C ASN A 360 -6.81 27.87 -2.43
N SER A 361 -6.64 28.61 -1.33
CA SER A 361 -5.66 29.70 -1.20
C SER A 361 -4.37 29.28 -0.50
N GLU A 362 -4.35 28.12 0.16
CA GLU A 362 -3.17 27.60 0.86
C GLU A 362 -2.25 26.86 -0.12
N CYS A 363 -0.93 27.01 0.01
CA CYS A 363 0.03 26.40 -0.90
C CYS A 363 1.04 25.48 -0.20
N TYR A 364 1.42 24.41 -0.89
CA TYR A 364 2.29 23.35 -0.40
C TYR A 364 3.30 22.93 -1.48
N PRO A 365 4.61 22.93 -1.22
CA PRO A 365 5.26 23.63 -0.11
C PRO A 365 5.13 25.15 -0.25
N TYR A 366 5.31 25.88 0.87
CA TYR A 366 5.31 27.34 0.88
C TYR A 366 6.48 27.92 0.07
N ASP A 367 7.70 27.45 0.39
CA ASP A 367 8.91 27.85 -0.33
C ASP A 367 9.04 27.10 -1.66
N ASP A 368 9.71 27.75 -2.61
CA ASP A 368 10.10 27.13 -3.87
C ASP A 368 11.12 26.00 -3.66
N LEU A 369 10.95 24.89 -4.39
CA LEU A 369 11.86 23.74 -4.32
C LEU A 369 13.24 24.05 -4.90
N ASN A 370 13.33 24.98 -5.86
CA ASN A 370 14.55 25.45 -6.49
C ASN A 370 15.43 24.30 -7.02
N LEU A 371 14.81 23.33 -7.69
CA LEU A 371 15.47 22.16 -8.22
C LEU A 371 16.40 22.52 -9.38
N ASP A 372 17.61 21.94 -9.41
CA ASP A 372 18.55 22.04 -10.53
C ASP A 372 19.22 20.68 -10.75
N PHE A 373 18.61 19.86 -11.61
CA PHE A 373 19.06 18.50 -11.91
C PHE A 373 20.43 18.45 -12.58
N GLU A 374 20.77 19.42 -13.43
CA GLU A 374 22.09 19.53 -14.08
C GLU A 374 23.22 19.73 -13.06
N LYS A 375 22.91 20.41 -11.94
CA LYS A 375 23.85 20.63 -10.83
C LYS A 375 23.64 19.65 -9.67
N ASN A 376 22.83 18.61 -9.83
CA ASN A 376 22.45 17.65 -8.78
C ASN A 376 21.87 18.31 -7.51
N ARG A 377 21.20 19.47 -7.64
CA ARG A 377 20.53 20.17 -6.53
C ARG A 377 19.08 19.73 -6.45
N CYS A 378 18.87 18.48 -6.06
CA CYS A 378 17.54 17.87 -5.94
C CYS A 378 17.36 17.11 -4.62
N ALA A 379 18.25 17.32 -3.64
CA ALA A 379 18.22 16.61 -2.37
C ALA A 379 16.93 16.83 -1.55
N ILE A 380 16.25 17.95 -1.77
CA ILE A 380 14.96 18.24 -1.15
C ILE A 380 13.90 17.19 -1.54
N LEU A 381 13.93 16.67 -2.78
CA LEU A 381 12.99 15.62 -3.22
C LEU A 381 13.18 14.33 -2.43
N TYR A 382 14.43 13.92 -2.22
CA TYR A 382 14.72 12.74 -1.41
C TYR A 382 14.34 12.94 0.06
N ASN A 383 14.52 14.15 0.61
CA ASN A 383 14.08 14.46 1.97
C ASN A 383 12.54 14.38 2.10
N LEU A 384 11.79 14.90 1.12
CA LEU A 384 10.33 14.79 1.07
C LEU A 384 9.90 13.32 0.99
N TYR A 385 10.53 12.52 0.14
CA TYR A 385 10.32 11.07 0.06
C TYR A 385 10.59 10.36 1.38
N ALA A 386 11.75 10.57 2.00
CA ALA A 386 12.09 9.93 3.27
C ALA A 386 11.12 10.30 4.40
N ARG A 387 10.64 11.55 4.44
CA ARG A 387 9.62 12.01 5.40
C ARG A 387 8.26 11.39 5.11
N PHE A 388 7.87 11.32 3.85
CA PHE A 388 6.64 10.65 3.42
C PHE A 388 6.63 9.18 3.83
N CYS A 389 7.69 8.41 3.55
CA CYS A 389 7.73 7.00 3.93
C CYS A 389 7.59 6.78 5.44
N LYS A 390 8.17 7.67 6.26
CA LYS A 390 8.01 7.64 7.73
C LYS A 390 6.58 7.94 8.17
N GLY A 391 5.88 8.86 7.50
CA GLY A 391 4.50 9.24 7.84
C GLY A 391 3.44 8.32 7.23
N TYR A 392 3.74 7.69 6.09
CA TYR A 392 2.83 6.83 5.34
C TYR A 392 2.91 5.36 5.76
N GLY A 393 4.11 4.89 6.13
CA GLY A 393 4.42 3.49 6.44
C GLY A 393 4.51 3.16 7.94
N TYR A 394 4.81 1.89 8.23
CA TYR A 394 5.09 1.39 9.59
C TYR A 394 6.46 1.88 10.03
N GLU A 395 6.56 2.40 11.26
CA GLU A 395 7.69 3.17 11.82
C GLU A 395 9.09 2.50 11.76
N TYR A 396 9.17 1.24 11.30
CA TYR A 396 10.35 0.38 11.31
C TYR A 396 10.83 -0.10 9.93
N LEU A 397 10.26 0.38 8.82
CA LEU A 397 10.61 -0.10 7.48
C LEU A 397 11.79 0.66 6.86
N GLU A 398 12.79 -0.07 6.37
CA GLU A 398 13.88 0.48 5.56
C GLU A 398 13.37 0.99 4.20
N LEU A 399 13.86 2.17 3.80
CA LEU A 399 13.52 2.79 2.52
C LEU A 399 14.04 1.93 1.35
N ASN A 400 13.18 1.67 0.37
CA ASN A 400 13.58 0.91 -0.83
C ASN A 400 14.57 1.69 -1.71
N LEU A 401 14.24 2.95 -2.01
CA LEU A 401 15.12 3.83 -2.78
C LEU A 401 16.10 4.56 -1.86
N THR A 402 17.38 4.46 -2.17
CA THR A 402 18.43 5.26 -1.51
C THR A 402 18.58 6.60 -2.22
N PHE A 403 19.32 7.53 -1.62
CA PHE A 403 19.60 8.83 -2.25
C PHE A 403 20.18 8.70 -3.66
N THR A 404 20.99 7.67 -3.92
CA THR A 404 21.65 7.45 -5.22
C THR A 404 20.78 6.70 -6.22
N THR A 405 19.74 5.99 -5.77
CA THR A 405 18.84 5.23 -6.65
C THR A 405 17.48 5.91 -6.85
N PHE A 406 17.09 6.85 -6.00
CA PHE A 406 15.80 7.54 -6.03
C PHE A 406 15.49 8.21 -7.37
N LEU A 407 16.47 8.83 -8.01
CA LEU A 407 16.26 9.53 -9.29
C LEU A 407 16.25 8.59 -10.50
N ARG A 408 16.64 7.31 -10.35
CA ARG A 408 16.67 6.34 -11.45
C ARG A 408 15.29 5.96 -11.99
N PRO A 409 14.27 5.66 -11.15
CA PRO A 409 12.91 5.49 -11.65
C PRO A 409 12.30 6.82 -12.09
N GLY A 410 12.81 7.94 -11.57
CA GLY A 410 12.46 9.30 -11.94
C GLY A 410 12.24 10.15 -10.69
N PRO A 411 12.30 11.48 -10.81
CA PRO A 411 12.04 12.35 -9.67
C PRO A 411 10.55 12.37 -9.34
N PHE A 412 10.23 11.96 -8.12
CA PHE A 412 8.88 12.10 -7.56
C PHE A 412 8.83 13.36 -6.69
N VAL A 413 7.88 14.24 -6.95
CA VAL A 413 7.56 15.34 -6.05
C VAL A 413 6.45 14.89 -5.12
N ILE A 414 6.79 14.71 -3.85
CA ILE A 414 5.83 14.29 -2.82
C ILE A 414 5.49 15.50 -1.95
N ILE A 415 4.21 15.86 -1.94
CA ILE A 415 3.69 17.01 -1.22
C ILE A 415 2.83 16.51 -0.07
N ASP A 416 3.29 16.77 1.16
CA ASP A 416 2.59 16.42 2.38
C ASP A 416 1.58 17.51 2.74
N CYS A 417 0.30 17.15 2.67
CA CYS A 417 -0.84 17.99 3.03
C CYS A 417 -1.58 17.42 4.25
N SER A 418 -1.00 16.45 4.96
CA SER A 418 -1.68 15.74 6.06
C SER A 418 -2.05 16.63 7.25
N ARG A 419 -1.38 17.79 7.37
CA ARG A 419 -1.61 18.79 8.41
C ARG A 419 -2.18 20.06 7.79
N GLN A 420 -3.50 20.18 7.79
CA GLN A 420 -4.24 21.31 7.24
C GLN A 420 -4.94 22.12 8.33
N ASN A 421 -5.05 23.42 8.08
CA ASN A 421 -5.85 24.33 8.90
C ASN A 421 -7.33 23.94 8.85
N GLU A 422 -8.05 24.09 9.96
CA GLU A 422 -9.49 23.84 10.04
C GLU A 422 -10.29 24.69 9.06
N SER A 423 -9.82 25.89 8.70
CA SER A 423 -10.46 26.76 7.71
C SER A 423 -10.53 26.16 6.30
N VAL A 424 -9.58 25.29 5.94
CA VAL A 424 -9.59 24.55 4.66
C VAL A 424 -10.62 23.42 4.70
N LYS A 425 -11.03 22.98 5.90
CA LYS A 425 -11.94 21.85 6.11
C LYS A 425 -13.43 22.22 6.02
N SER A 426 -13.80 23.50 6.00
CA SER A 426 -15.21 23.94 6.09
C SER A 426 -15.93 24.12 4.73
N GLY A 427 -15.51 23.43 3.66
CA GLY A 427 -16.14 23.55 2.35
C GLY A 427 -15.52 22.64 1.28
N THR A 428 -15.87 22.87 0.01
CA THR A 428 -15.21 22.24 -1.13
C THR A 428 -13.79 22.80 -1.31
N VAL A 429 -12.84 21.94 -1.65
CA VAL A 429 -11.43 22.30 -1.84
C VAL A 429 -11.06 22.16 -3.30
N ASP A 430 -10.71 23.28 -3.95
CA ASP A 430 -10.10 23.25 -5.28
C ASP A 430 -8.62 22.83 -5.16
N VAL A 431 -8.28 21.75 -5.85
CA VAL A 431 -6.93 21.18 -5.88
C VAL A 431 -6.29 21.57 -7.22
N ARG A 432 -5.30 22.45 -7.16
CA ARG A 432 -4.58 22.96 -8.33
C ARG A 432 -3.08 22.74 -8.17
N LEU A 433 -2.40 22.31 -9.22
CA LEU A 433 -0.96 22.12 -9.24
C LEU A 433 -0.31 23.09 -10.22
N ASP A 434 0.61 23.92 -9.73
CA ASP A 434 1.43 24.80 -10.55
C ASP A 434 2.84 24.22 -10.69
N LEU A 435 3.33 24.22 -11.92
CA LEU A 435 4.61 23.65 -12.32
C LEU A 435 5.47 24.71 -13.01
N GLU A 436 6.75 24.71 -12.71
CA GLU A 436 7.76 25.54 -13.38
C GLU A 436 8.95 24.67 -13.77
N CYS A 437 9.38 24.80 -15.02
CA CYS A 437 10.54 24.13 -15.58
C CYS A 437 11.54 25.18 -16.09
N LYS A 438 12.83 24.84 -16.05
CA LYS A 438 13.93 25.70 -16.50
C LYS A 438 13.85 25.99 -18.01
N GLU A 439 13.32 25.03 -18.77
CA GLU A 439 13.12 25.09 -20.21
C GLU A 439 11.72 24.61 -20.56
N ASN A 440 11.32 24.76 -21.82
CA ASN A 440 10.03 24.25 -22.28
C ASN A 440 9.97 22.74 -22.04
N VAL A 441 8.84 22.29 -21.51
CA VAL A 441 8.57 20.86 -21.35
C VAL A 441 8.70 20.18 -22.74
N PRO A 442 9.38 19.01 -22.82
CA PRO A 442 9.50 18.27 -24.07
C PRO A 442 8.15 17.95 -24.71
N ALA A 443 8.15 17.71 -26.03
CA ALA A 443 6.96 17.23 -26.71
C ALA A 443 6.59 15.81 -26.22
N ASN A 444 5.29 15.49 -26.21
CA ASN A 444 4.76 14.20 -25.73
C ASN A 444 5.02 13.92 -24.24
N THR A 445 5.09 14.97 -23.42
CA THR A 445 5.13 14.83 -21.95
C THR A 445 3.73 14.76 -21.36
N THR A 446 3.50 13.74 -20.56
CA THR A 446 2.32 13.52 -19.74
C THR A 446 2.66 13.84 -18.28
N ALA A 447 1.75 14.54 -17.60
CA ALA A 447 1.82 14.79 -16.16
C ALA A 447 0.91 13.84 -15.40
N TYR A 448 1.42 13.23 -14.34
CA TYR A 448 0.66 12.35 -13.46
C TYR A 448 0.60 12.94 -12.06
N CYS A 449 -0.59 12.99 -11.47
CA CYS A 449 -0.82 13.39 -10.10
C CYS A 449 -1.63 12.31 -9.39
N LEU A 450 -0.98 11.60 -8.46
CA LEU A 450 -1.62 10.62 -7.60
C LEU A 450 -2.00 11.30 -6.29
N ILE A 451 -3.30 11.44 -6.04
CA ILE A 451 -3.84 12.00 -4.80
C ILE A 451 -4.15 10.85 -3.84
N ILE A 452 -3.68 10.98 -2.61
CA ILE A 452 -4.01 10.07 -1.51
C ILE A 452 -4.87 10.82 -0.51
N HIS A 453 -6.06 10.29 -0.22
CA HIS A 453 -6.98 10.84 0.78
C HIS A 453 -7.58 9.71 1.62
N ASP A 454 -8.26 10.05 2.72
CA ASP A 454 -8.95 9.06 3.54
C ASP A 454 -10.31 8.69 2.95
N ARG A 455 -10.78 7.49 3.27
CA ARG A 455 -12.10 7.01 2.92
C ARG A 455 -12.67 6.19 4.07
N VAL A 456 -13.97 6.36 4.34
CA VAL A 456 -14.68 5.54 5.31
C VAL A 456 -15.88 4.89 4.65
N VAL A 457 -15.93 3.56 4.72
CA VAL A 457 -17.09 2.78 4.32
C VAL A 457 -17.66 2.09 5.53
N GLN A 458 -18.97 2.14 5.69
CA GLN A 458 -19.67 1.36 6.69
C GLN A 458 -20.41 0.22 6.02
N TYR A 459 -20.35 -0.97 6.61
CA TYR A 459 -21.16 -2.08 6.13
C TYR A 459 -21.78 -2.86 7.28
N ASN A 460 -22.90 -3.53 7.00
CA ASN A 460 -23.59 -4.35 7.97
C ASN A 460 -23.54 -5.82 7.53
N PRO A 461 -22.83 -6.68 8.28
CA PRO A 461 -22.66 -8.10 7.94
C PRO A 461 -23.96 -8.93 7.90
N LEU A 462 -25.05 -8.46 8.52
CA LEU A 462 -26.31 -9.19 8.60
C LEU A 462 -27.30 -8.78 7.50
N THR A 463 -27.26 -7.52 7.08
CA THR A 463 -28.19 -6.98 6.07
C THR A 463 -27.55 -6.81 4.69
N ASN A 464 -26.22 -6.97 4.58
CA ASN A 464 -25.42 -6.73 3.38
C ASN A 464 -25.45 -5.29 2.86
N VAL A 465 -25.99 -4.35 3.65
CA VAL A 465 -26.01 -2.93 3.29
C VAL A 465 -24.60 -2.35 3.46
N VAL A 466 -24.12 -1.69 2.41
CA VAL A 466 -22.85 -0.94 2.38
C VAL A 466 -23.15 0.53 2.14
N ARG A 467 -22.50 1.42 2.88
CA ARG A 467 -22.66 2.87 2.84
C ARG A 467 -21.28 3.53 2.72
N LYS A 468 -21.08 4.31 1.67
CA LYS A 468 -19.95 5.25 1.59
C LYS A 468 -20.27 6.43 2.48
N ILE A 469 -19.46 6.63 3.52
CA ILE A 469 -19.60 7.80 4.39
C ILE A 469 -18.57 8.78 3.88
N THR A 470 -19.00 9.62 2.92
CA THR A 470 -18.29 10.81 2.47
C THR A 470 -16.82 10.60 2.22
#